data_AF-A0A6V7ICV0-F1
#
_entry.id   AF-A0A6V7ICV0-F1
#
_cell.length_a   1.000
_cell.length_b   1.000
_cell.length_c   1.000
_cell.angle_alpha   90.00
_cell.angle_beta   90.00
_cell.angle_gamma   90.00
#
_symmetry.space_group_name_H-M   'P 1'
#
loop_
_entity.id
_entity.type
_entity.pdbx_description
1 polymer ?
#
loop_
_entity_poly.entity_id
_entity_poly.type
_entity_poly.pdbx_seq_one_letter_code
_entity_poly.pdbx_strand_id
1 'polypeptide(L)' 'ANHEVECKENYFECSTAKCIRKEYRCDGSDDCGDASDEENCPNLSDCNANQF' A
#
# COMPACT_ATOMS: atom_id res chain seq x y z
N ALA A 1 18.72 -21.50 -5.09
CA ALA A 1 17.53 -21.38 -4.23
C ALA A 1 17.38 -19.89 -3.93
N ASN A 2 16.62 -19.17 -4.75
CA ASN A 2 16.43 -17.73 -4.59
C ASN A 2 15.49 -17.54 -3.40
N HIS A 3 16.08 -17.06 -2.32
CA HIS A 3 15.38 -16.54 -1.16
C HIS A 3 14.92 -15.12 -1.51
N GLU A 4 13.94 -15.03 -2.39
CA GLU A 4 13.26 -13.78 -2.71
C GLU A 4 12.04 -13.67 -1.79
N VAL A 5 12.32 -13.34 -0.52
CA VAL A 5 11.36 -12.64 0.34
C VAL A 5 11.43 -11.16 -0.06
N GLU A 6 11.32 -10.89 -1.36
CA GLU A 6 11.00 -9.57 -1.87
C GLU A 6 9.50 -9.67 -2.19
N CYS A 7 8.71 -8.78 -1.60
CA CYS A 7 7.32 -8.63 -2.02
C CYS A 7 7.31 -8.57 -3.55
N LYS A 8 6.51 -9.44 -4.20
CA LYS A 8 6.40 -9.49 -5.67
C LYS A 8 6.25 -8.07 -6.22
N GLU A 9 6.59 -7.83 -7.48
CA GLU A 9 6.51 -6.49 -8.10
C GLU A 9 5.14 -5.77 -7.92
N ASN A 10 4.06 -6.52 -7.68
CA ASN A 10 2.70 -6.03 -7.42
C ASN A 10 2.29 -5.98 -5.94
N TYR A 11 3.24 -6.13 -5.02
CA TYR A 11 3.03 -6.13 -3.57
C TYR A 11 3.78 -4.95 -2.92
N PHE A 12 3.22 -4.45 -1.83
CA PHE A 12 3.77 -3.41 -0.98
C PHE A 12 4.24 -4.05 0.33
N GLU A 13 5.42 -3.68 0.78
CA GLU A 13 5.98 -4.12 2.06
C GLU A 13 5.58 -3.13 3.16
N CYS A 14 4.82 -3.62 4.13
CA CYS A 14 4.46 -2.91 5.34
C CYS A 14 5.67 -2.71 6.25
N SER A 15 5.60 -1.77 7.19
CA SER A 15 6.65 -1.61 8.22
C SER A 15 6.79 -2.84 9.12
N THR A 16 5.76 -3.68 9.18
CA THR A 16 5.76 -5.01 9.84
C THR A 16 6.46 -6.11 9.03
N ALA A 17 7.06 -5.79 7.86
CA ALA A 17 7.60 -6.74 6.88
C ALA A 17 6.53 -7.69 6.29
N LYS A 18 5.26 -7.29 6.37
CA LYS A 18 4.14 -7.98 5.71
C LYS A 18 4.05 -7.53 4.26
N CYS A 19 3.89 -8.47 3.34
CA CYS A 19 3.59 -8.14 1.94
C CYS A 19 2.08 -8.14 1.72
N ILE A 20 1.51 -6.97 1.44
CA ILE A 20 0.14 -6.83 0.96
C ILE A 20 0.17 -6.51 -0.53
N ARG A 21 -0.97 -6.63 -1.23
CA ARG A 21 -1.01 -6.20 -2.62
C ARG A 21 -0.94 -4.68 -2.70
N LYS A 22 -0.30 -4.16 -3.76
CA LYS A 22 -0.28 -2.71 -4.02
C LYS A 22 -1.69 -2.12 -4.19
N GLU A 23 -2.69 -2.94 -4.54
CA GLU A 23 -4.10 -2.53 -4.63
C GLU A 23 -4.74 -2.24 -3.27
N TYR A 24 -4.20 -2.81 -2.18
CA TYR A 24 -4.64 -2.57 -0.80
C TYR A 24 -3.93 -1.37 -0.17
N ARG A 25 -2.91 -0.81 -0.84
CA ARG A 25 -2.28 0.41 -0.36
C ARG A 25 -3.22 1.58 -0.61
N CYS A 26 -3.64 2.27 0.44
CA CYS A 26 -4.55 3.42 0.39
C CYS A 26 -5.97 3.05 -0.02
N ASP A 27 -6.44 1.88 0.39
CA ASP A 27 -7.78 1.40 0.07
C ASP A 27 -8.82 1.73 1.17
N GLY A 28 -8.37 2.34 2.28
CA GLY A 28 -9.19 2.69 3.43
C GLY A 28 -9.30 1.60 4.49
N SER A 29 -8.59 0.47 4.31
CA SER A 29 -8.53 -0.66 5.24
C SER A 29 -7.10 -0.85 5.74
N ASP A 30 -6.96 -1.24 7.01
CA ASP A 30 -5.65 -1.62 7.55
C ASP A 30 -5.34 -3.07 7.15
N ASP A 31 -4.76 -3.25 5.97
CA ASP A 31 -4.30 -4.55 5.49
C ASP A 31 -2.90 -4.89 6.03
N CYS A 32 -2.10 -3.90 6.43
CA CYS A 32 -0.82 -4.16 7.09
C CYS A 32 -0.98 -4.75 8.51
N GLY A 33 -2.01 -4.33 9.25
CA GLY A 33 -2.20 -4.56 10.69
C GLY A 33 -1.49 -3.53 11.58
N ASP A 34 -0.77 -2.60 10.95
CA ASP A 34 -0.10 -1.45 11.56
C ASP A 34 -0.41 -0.13 10.81
N ALA A 35 -1.39 -0.16 9.90
CA ALA A 35 -1.83 0.91 9.02
C ALA A 35 -0.75 1.53 8.12
N SER A 36 0.45 0.94 8.02
CA SER A 36 1.55 1.43 7.18
C SER A 36 1.18 1.58 5.69
N ASP A 37 0.21 0.82 5.23
CA ASP A 37 -0.37 0.89 3.89
C ASP A 37 -1.32 2.06 3.67
N GLU A 38 -1.95 2.52 4.74
CA GLU A 38 -2.82 3.69 4.78
C GLU A 38 -2.04 4.98 5.15
N GLU A 39 -0.80 4.82 5.62
CA GLU A 39 0.14 5.89 5.91
C GLU A 39 0.85 6.38 4.63
N ASN A 40 1.08 7.70 4.53
CA ASN A 40 1.72 8.30 3.34
C ASN A 40 1.01 7.98 2.02
N CYS A 41 -0.30 7.81 2.08
CA CYS A 41 -1.11 7.74 0.89
C CYS A 41 -0.97 9.04 0.09
N PRO A 42 -0.70 8.98 -1.23
CA PRO A 42 -0.86 10.14 -2.08
C PRO A 42 -2.30 10.56 -1.84
N ASN A 43 -2.48 11.65 -1.11
CA ASN A 43 -3.79 12.10 -0.75
C ASN A 43 -4.55 12.21 -2.07
N LEU A 44 -5.67 11.50 -2.16
CA LEU A 44 -6.70 11.79 -3.14
C LEU A 44 -7.26 13.22 -2.96
N SER A 45 -6.54 14.15 -2.34
CA SER A 45 -6.62 15.58 -2.60
C SER A 45 -6.12 15.94 -4.02
N ASP A 46 -5.45 15.01 -4.71
CA ASP A 46 -5.35 14.99 -6.18
C ASP A 46 -6.45 14.13 -6.84
N CYS A 47 -7.48 13.68 -6.11
CA CYS A 47 -8.82 13.63 -6.70
C CYS A 47 -9.20 15.09 -6.85
N ASN A 48 -8.78 15.62 -7.98
CA ASN A 48 -9.06 16.94 -8.47
C ASN A 48 -10.50 17.31 -8.06
N ALA A 49 -10.66 18.18 -7.06
CA ALA A 49 -11.94 18.82 -6.76
C ALA A 49 -12.41 19.74 -7.92
N ASN A 50 -11.93 19.49 -9.15
CA ASN A 50 -12.35 20.01 -10.45
C ASN A 50 -12.33 18.91 -11.54
N GLN A 51 -12.54 17.62 -11.21
CA GLN A 51 -13.18 16.73 -12.18
C GLN A 51 -14.66 17.14 -12.27
N PHE A 52 -14.90 18.03 -13.25
CA PHE A 52 -16.14 18.67 -13.73
C PHE A 52 -16.44 20.07 -13.21
#